data_AF-A0A7V3LH71-F1
#
_entry.id   AF-A0A7V3LH71-F1
#
_cell.length_a   1.000
_cell.length_b   1.000
_cell.length_c   1.000
_cell.angle_alpha   90.00
_cell.angle_beta   90.00
_cell.angle_gamma   90.00
#
_symmetry.space_group_name_H-M   'P 1'
#
loop_
_entity.id
_entity.type
_entity.pdbx_description
1 polymer ?
#
loop_
_entity_poly.entity_id
_entity_poly.type
_entity_poly.pdbx_seq_one_letter_code
_entity_poly.pdbx_strand_id
1 'polypeptide(L)'
;MRAPSAWPDWLNEVWAKSPEQGISTGETLAEHTWRLLCRVRDLARLRPNLPAFLNSPRLWHLLSWTAFLHDWGKGARGFQTAIRGGPRWGHRHEVLSLAFLDWIDSAFEEGELDWVAAAIATHHKDVSELQELYPIGLDPEDDPLFDLVKELDEKTVRGLWQWLYTLSASHVRELGLDDVGVKMPTIPPEAEALSKFSDYGAQSIQRRLRRCYRLVRDMAASDQSGLRLCTLLLRGYLVQSDYTASARVEAFRPPNLQSEAILRVSGLASDRLYAHQEKAAQTSGAALLIAPTGSGKTES
;
A
#
# COMPACT_ATOMS: atom_id res chain seq x y z
N MET A 1 -10.27 17.66 1.22
CA MET A 1 -10.76 16.25 1.27
C MET A 1 -11.83 16.19 2.34
N ARG A 2 -12.99 15.57 2.09
CA ARG A 2 -14.04 15.43 3.13
C ARG A 2 -13.59 14.35 4.12
N ALA A 3 -13.67 14.63 5.42
CA ALA A 3 -13.50 13.62 6.47
C ALA A 3 -14.66 12.62 6.41
N PRO A 4 -14.46 11.34 6.77
CA PRO A 4 -15.56 10.38 6.77
C PRO A 4 -16.59 10.75 7.84
N SER A 5 -17.79 10.22 7.66
CA SER A 5 -18.91 10.34 8.59
C SER A 5 -18.64 9.77 9.98
N ALA A 6 -17.78 8.75 10.09
CA ALA A 6 -17.40 8.12 11.34
C ALA A 6 -15.88 7.89 11.40
N TRP A 7 -15.30 8.09 12.58
CA TRP A 7 -13.85 8.08 12.81
C TRP A 7 -13.50 7.16 13.98
N PRO A 8 -12.41 6.37 13.92
CA PRO A 8 -11.96 5.56 15.05
C PRO A 8 -11.21 6.44 16.07
N ASP A 9 -11.93 7.34 16.76
CA ASP A 9 -11.34 8.31 17.70
C ASP A 9 -10.53 7.64 18.83
N TRP A 10 -10.86 6.39 19.17
CA TRP A 10 -10.12 5.58 20.14
C TRP A 10 -8.69 5.22 19.69
N LEU A 11 -8.32 5.49 18.44
CA LEU A 11 -6.98 5.32 17.87
C LEU A 11 -6.25 6.65 17.60
N ASN A 12 -6.75 7.80 18.10
CA ASN A 12 -6.12 9.12 17.83
C ASN A 12 -4.68 9.25 18.36
N GLU A 13 -4.29 8.40 19.32
CA GLU A 13 -2.90 8.32 19.82
C GLU A 13 -1.99 7.44 18.96
N VAL A 14 -2.52 6.73 17.97
CA VAL A 14 -1.72 5.91 17.05
C VAL A 14 -1.40 6.76 15.82
N TRP A 15 -0.15 7.20 15.70
CA TRP A 15 0.28 8.08 14.62
C TRP A 15 0.91 7.31 13.46
N ALA A 16 0.66 7.74 12.23
CA ALA A 16 1.33 7.24 11.03
C ALA A 16 2.54 8.10 10.61
N LYS A 17 2.52 9.41 10.95
CA LYS A 17 3.59 10.36 10.64
C LYS A 17 3.85 11.29 11.84
N SER A 18 5.08 11.75 11.96
CA SER A 18 5.47 12.76 12.96
C SER A 18 4.75 14.10 12.70
N PRO A 19 4.62 14.96 13.73
CA PRO A 19 4.07 16.31 13.56
C PRO A 19 4.88 17.13 12.55
N GLU A 20 4.20 18.00 11.81
CA GLU A 20 4.87 19.04 11.03
C GLU A 20 5.46 20.12 11.96
N GLN A 21 6.43 20.88 11.45
CA GLN A 21 7.06 21.95 12.21
C GLN A 21 6.01 22.96 12.69
N GLY A 22 5.89 23.13 14.01
CA GLY A 22 4.92 24.03 14.64
C GLY A 22 3.58 23.37 15.01
N ILE A 23 3.40 22.07 14.76
CA ILE A 23 2.25 21.28 15.20
C ILE A 23 2.69 20.31 16.30
N SER A 24 1.87 20.13 17.35
CA SER A 24 2.18 19.25 18.49
C SER A 24 1.76 17.79 18.28
N THR A 25 0.83 17.55 17.36
CA THR A 25 0.25 16.22 17.09
C THR A 25 0.66 15.70 15.71
N GLY A 26 1.01 14.41 15.66
CA GLY A 26 1.27 13.72 14.40
C GLY A 26 -0.01 13.46 13.61
N GLU A 27 0.16 13.07 12.35
CA GLU A 27 -0.94 12.53 11.54
C GLU A 27 -1.34 11.15 12.09
N THR A 28 -2.62 10.96 12.40
CA THR A 28 -3.09 9.68 12.95
C THR A 28 -3.06 8.58 11.89
N LEU A 29 -2.97 7.32 12.33
CA LEU A 29 -3.05 6.16 11.44
C LEU A 29 -4.35 6.15 10.63
N ALA A 30 -5.46 6.54 11.25
CA ALA A 30 -6.75 6.65 10.58
C ALA A 30 -6.74 7.77 9.52
N GLU A 31 -6.11 8.91 9.81
CA GLU A 31 -6.00 10.07 8.89
C GLU A 31 -5.25 9.67 7.62
N HIS A 32 -4.09 9.05 7.82
CA HIS A 32 -3.25 8.59 6.74
C HIS A 32 -3.97 7.53 5.89
N THR A 33 -4.59 6.55 6.53
CA THR A 33 -5.34 5.48 5.84
C THR A 33 -6.51 6.02 5.03
N TRP A 34 -7.28 6.98 5.57
CA TRP A 34 -8.38 7.63 4.84
C TRP A 34 -7.88 8.40 3.62
N ARG A 35 -6.79 9.17 3.76
CA ARG A 35 -6.16 9.89 2.64
C ARG A 35 -5.70 8.92 1.56
N LEU A 36 -5.09 7.81 1.94
CA LEU A 36 -4.65 6.77 1.03
C LEU A 36 -5.83 6.11 0.31
N LEU A 37 -6.91 5.75 1.01
CA LEU A 37 -8.12 5.21 0.37
C LEU A 37 -8.79 6.22 -0.58
N CYS A 38 -8.73 7.51 -0.29
CA CYS A 38 -9.16 8.55 -1.24
C CYS A 38 -8.32 8.52 -2.54
N ARG A 39 -7.02 8.21 -2.45
CA ARG A 39 -6.15 8.01 -3.64
C ARG A 39 -6.50 6.76 -4.41
N VAL A 40 -6.81 5.66 -3.72
CA VAL A 40 -7.30 4.44 -4.36
C VAL A 40 -8.60 4.71 -5.13
N ARG A 41 -9.56 5.41 -4.52
CA ARG A 41 -10.79 5.84 -5.21
C ARG A 41 -10.48 6.69 -6.44
N ASP A 42 -9.57 7.66 -6.33
CA ASP A 42 -9.21 8.52 -7.45
C ASP A 42 -8.56 7.73 -8.60
N LEU A 43 -7.71 6.74 -8.28
CA LEU A 43 -7.12 5.82 -9.26
C LEU A 43 -8.19 5.00 -9.97
N ALA A 44 -9.14 4.43 -9.23
CA ALA A 44 -10.24 3.65 -9.77
C ALA A 44 -11.13 4.48 -10.71
N ARG A 45 -11.52 5.69 -10.26
CA ARG A 45 -12.32 6.63 -11.06
C ARG A 45 -11.62 7.04 -12.36
N LEU A 46 -10.31 7.26 -12.33
CA LEU A 46 -9.55 7.65 -13.52
C LEU A 46 -9.29 6.49 -14.47
N ARG A 47 -9.47 5.25 -14.04
CA ARG A 47 -9.13 4.04 -14.80
C ARG A 47 -10.21 2.95 -14.69
N PRO A 48 -11.49 3.26 -15.02
CA PRO A 48 -12.59 2.32 -14.82
C PRO A 48 -12.42 1.01 -15.60
N ASN A 49 -11.79 1.08 -16.78
CA ASN A 49 -11.60 -0.08 -17.67
C ASN A 49 -10.30 -0.86 -17.41
N LEU A 50 -9.45 -0.41 -16.48
CA LEU A 50 -8.15 -1.05 -16.23
C LEU A 50 -8.27 -2.50 -15.73
N PRO A 51 -9.17 -2.85 -14.78
CA PRO A 51 -9.38 -4.24 -14.38
C PRO A 51 -9.69 -5.16 -15.57
N ALA A 52 -10.57 -4.73 -16.47
CA ALA A 52 -10.95 -5.50 -17.66
C ALA A 52 -9.78 -5.62 -18.65
N PHE A 53 -9.04 -4.54 -18.89
CA PHE A 53 -7.86 -4.53 -19.77
C PHE A 53 -6.77 -5.51 -19.29
N LEU A 54 -6.62 -5.67 -17.98
CA LEU A 54 -5.62 -6.54 -17.36
C LEU A 54 -6.10 -7.97 -17.10
N ASN A 55 -7.36 -8.28 -17.39
CA ASN A 55 -8.02 -9.50 -16.92
C ASN A 55 -7.87 -9.70 -15.39
N SER A 56 -7.99 -8.61 -14.63
CA SER A 56 -7.86 -8.56 -13.17
C SER A 56 -9.07 -7.86 -12.58
N PRO A 57 -10.26 -8.50 -12.61
CA PRO A 57 -11.52 -7.86 -12.22
C PRO A 57 -11.55 -7.41 -10.76
N ARG A 58 -10.69 -8.01 -9.91
CA ARG A 58 -10.61 -7.75 -8.47
C ARG A 58 -9.48 -6.78 -8.10
N LEU A 59 -8.82 -6.11 -9.07
CA LEU A 59 -7.71 -5.18 -8.80
C LEU A 59 -8.04 -4.14 -7.72
N TRP A 60 -9.18 -3.47 -7.83
CA TRP A 60 -9.56 -2.44 -6.85
C TRP A 60 -9.92 -3.04 -5.50
N HIS A 61 -10.54 -4.23 -5.48
CA HIS A 61 -10.78 -5.01 -4.26
C HIS A 61 -9.46 -5.28 -3.51
N LEU A 62 -8.46 -5.82 -4.21
CA LEU A 62 -7.15 -6.12 -3.62
C LEU A 62 -6.45 -4.85 -3.14
N LEU A 63 -6.43 -3.80 -3.98
CA LEU A 63 -5.74 -2.55 -3.64
C LEU A 63 -6.38 -1.85 -2.44
N SER A 64 -7.71 -1.84 -2.32
CA SER A 64 -8.41 -1.23 -1.18
C SER A 64 -8.08 -1.90 0.15
N TRP A 65 -8.05 -3.24 0.21
CA TRP A 65 -7.68 -3.95 1.44
C TRP A 65 -6.19 -3.87 1.75
N THR A 66 -5.35 -3.89 0.71
CA THR A 66 -3.90 -3.64 0.83
C THR A 66 -3.67 -2.26 1.45
N ALA A 67 -4.31 -1.23 0.89
CA ALA A 67 -4.27 0.15 1.36
C ALA A 67 -4.72 0.30 2.82
N PHE A 68 -5.84 -0.32 3.17
CA PHE A 68 -6.42 -0.24 4.52
C PHE A 68 -5.48 -0.80 5.60
N LEU A 69 -4.74 -1.87 5.29
CA LEU A 69 -3.94 -2.62 6.27
C LEU A 69 -2.44 -2.32 6.24
N HIS A 70 -1.90 -1.73 5.17
CA HIS A 70 -0.44 -1.70 4.95
C HIS A 70 0.37 -1.11 6.12
N ASP A 71 -0.23 -0.16 6.86
CA ASP A 71 0.39 0.62 7.92
C ASP A 71 -0.04 0.21 9.33
N TRP A 72 -0.84 -0.84 9.50
CA TRP A 72 -1.35 -1.22 10.83
C TRP A 72 -0.24 -1.58 11.83
N GLY A 73 0.89 -2.10 11.36
CA GLY A 73 2.07 -2.34 12.17
C GLY A 73 2.70 -1.06 12.75
N LYS A 74 2.30 0.13 12.30
CA LYS A 74 2.74 1.40 12.93
C LYS A 74 2.21 1.55 14.35
N GLY A 75 1.20 0.78 14.76
CA GLY A 75 0.76 0.71 16.15
C GLY A 75 1.81 0.17 17.14
N ALA A 76 2.90 -0.42 16.65
CA ALA A 76 3.99 -0.91 17.50
C ALA A 76 4.55 0.18 18.43
N ARG A 77 4.77 -0.17 19.70
CA ARG A 77 5.35 0.74 20.70
C ARG A 77 6.65 1.37 20.22
N GLY A 78 7.60 0.58 19.72
CA GLY A 78 8.86 1.11 19.22
C GLY A 78 8.71 2.04 18.02
N PHE A 79 7.76 1.78 17.11
CA PHE A 79 7.43 2.72 16.03
C PHE A 79 6.88 4.04 16.59
N GLN A 80 5.88 3.94 17.48
CA GLN A 80 5.24 5.09 18.12
C GLN A 80 6.22 5.93 18.95
N THR A 81 7.22 5.30 19.57
CA THR A 81 8.33 5.98 20.26
C THR A 81 9.24 6.70 19.26
N ALA A 82 9.65 6.04 18.18
CA ALA A 82 10.57 6.60 17.19
C ALA A 82 9.99 7.86 16.50
N ILE A 83 8.72 7.82 16.08
CA ILE A 83 8.08 8.97 15.41
C ILE A 83 7.84 10.16 16.35
N ARG A 84 7.93 9.96 17.66
CA ARG A 84 7.85 11.01 18.70
C ARG A 84 9.23 11.53 19.14
N GLY A 85 10.28 11.21 18.39
CA GLY A 85 11.64 11.67 18.68
C GLY A 85 12.44 10.73 19.59
N GLY A 86 11.93 9.53 19.87
CA GLY A 86 12.66 8.48 20.56
C GLY A 86 13.71 7.78 19.67
N PRO A 87 14.37 6.72 20.19
CA PRO A 87 15.35 5.97 19.43
C PRO A 87 14.77 5.31 18.18
N ARG A 88 15.65 5.02 17.22
CA ARG A 88 15.28 4.31 16.00
C ARG A 88 14.71 2.93 16.33
N TRP A 89 13.56 2.60 15.75
CA TRP A 89 12.97 1.27 15.83
C TRP A 89 13.65 0.30 14.86
N GLY A 90 14.10 -0.85 15.35
CA GLY A 90 14.86 -1.85 14.59
C GLY A 90 14.02 -2.73 13.66
N HIS A 91 12.69 -2.64 13.74
CA HIS A 91 11.78 -3.48 12.98
C HIS A 91 11.05 -2.72 11.86
N ARG A 92 10.21 -3.46 11.12
CA ARG A 92 9.49 -3.02 9.92
C ARG A 92 8.00 -3.09 10.18
N HIS A 93 7.29 -1.96 10.09
CA HIS A 93 5.86 -1.91 10.37
C HIS A 93 5.08 -2.70 9.31
N GLU A 94 5.56 -2.68 8.06
CA GLU A 94 4.95 -3.41 6.95
C GLU A 94 4.95 -4.92 7.16
N VAL A 95 5.92 -5.45 7.90
CA VAL A 95 5.99 -6.87 8.27
C VAL A 95 4.98 -7.19 9.38
N LEU A 96 4.89 -6.32 10.39
CA LEU A 96 3.91 -6.49 11.47
C LEU A 96 2.46 -6.35 10.98
N SER A 97 2.21 -5.49 9.98
CA SER A 97 0.90 -5.36 9.32
C SER A 97 0.38 -6.69 8.75
N LEU A 98 1.25 -7.64 8.41
CA LEU A 98 0.86 -8.94 7.87
C LEU A 98 0.08 -9.81 8.87
N ALA A 99 0.25 -9.59 10.19
CA ALA A 99 -0.44 -10.36 11.22
C ALA A 99 -1.97 -10.20 11.16
N PHE A 100 -2.46 -9.08 10.63
CA PHE A 100 -3.88 -8.74 10.60
C PHE A 100 -4.62 -9.29 9.38
N LEU A 101 -3.89 -9.78 8.38
CA LEU A 101 -4.48 -10.28 7.15
C LEU A 101 -5.32 -11.55 7.37
N ASP A 102 -5.09 -12.30 8.46
CA ASP A 102 -5.95 -13.45 8.81
C ASP A 102 -7.37 -13.03 9.21
N TRP A 103 -7.59 -11.76 9.62
CA TRP A 103 -8.91 -11.25 9.97
C TRP A 103 -9.79 -10.97 8.75
N ILE A 104 -9.19 -10.89 7.56
CA ILE A 104 -9.89 -10.56 6.32
C ILE A 104 -9.68 -11.60 5.22
N ASP A 105 -9.16 -12.79 5.56
CA ASP A 105 -8.88 -13.88 4.60
C ASP A 105 -10.10 -14.24 3.74
N SER A 106 -11.30 -14.19 4.35
CA SER A 106 -12.58 -14.46 3.67
C SER A 106 -12.93 -13.48 2.54
N ALA A 107 -12.24 -12.34 2.43
CA ALA A 107 -12.43 -11.42 1.31
C ALA A 107 -11.78 -11.93 0.02
N PHE A 108 -10.82 -12.86 0.08
CA PHE A 108 -9.92 -13.18 -1.04
C PHE A 108 -10.18 -14.54 -1.68
N GLU A 109 -9.91 -14.61 -2.98
CA GLU A 109 -9.83 -15.87 -3.72
C GLU A 109 -8.44 -16.52 -3.56
N GLU A 110 -8.30 -17.76 -4.02
CA GLU A 110 -7.06 -18.51 -3.90
C GLU A 110 -5.87 -17.74 -4.51
N GLY A 111 -4.82 -17.54 -3.70
CA GLY A 111 -3.60 -16.84 -4.09
C GLY A 111 -3.67 -15.31 -4.02
N GLU A 112 -4.85 -14.69 -4.05
CA GLU A 112 -5.01 -13.23 -3.99
C GLU A 112 -4.44 -12.64 -2.69
N LEU A 113 -4.66 -13.32 -1.57
CA LEU A 113 -4.14 -12.92 -0.27
C LEU A 113 -2.60 -12.89 -0.24
N ASP A 114 -1.94 -13.76 -1.02
CA ASP A 114 -0.48 -13.77 -1.12
C ASP A 114 0.02 -12.54 -1.90
N TRP A 115 -0.75 -12.04 -2.88
CA TRP A 115 -0.43 -10.81 -3.60
C TRP A 115 -0.60 -9.58 -2.72
N VAL A 116 -1.67 -9.54 -1.92
CA VAL A 116 -1.89 -8.49 -0.91
C VAL A 116 -0.76 -8.49 0.12
N ALA A 117 -0.42 -9.67 0.66
CA ALA A 117 0.69 -9.81 1.59
C ALA A 117 2.02 -9.35 0.98
N ALA A 118 2.30 -9.69 -0.29
CA ALA A 118 3.51 -9.26 -0.97
C ALA A 118 3.53 -7.74 -1.21
N ALA A 119 2.42 -7.14 -1.62
CA ALA A 119 2.31 -5.70 -1.81
C ALA A 119 2.51 -4.94 -0.49
N ILE A 120 1.91 -5.41 0.61
CA ILE A 120 2.14 -4.84 1.95
C ILE A 120 3.60 -5.03 2.35
N ALA A 121 4.13 -6.25 2.35
CA ALA A 121 5.48 -6.52 2.84
C ALA A 121 6.55 -5.72 2.09
N THR A 122 6.34 -5.47 0.79
CA THR A 122 7.38 -4.88 -0.08
C THR A 122 7.18 -3.40 -0.39
N HIS A 123 6.25 -2.71 0.28
CA HIS A 123 5.96 -1.31 -0.04
C HIS A 123 7.09 -0.34 0.36
N HIS A 124 8.00 -0.75 1.25
CA HIS A 124 9.19 0.01 1.61
C HIS A 124 10.53 -0.69 1.33
N LYS A 125 10.54 -2.03 1.34
CA LYS A 125 11.75 -2.85 1.20
C LYS A 125 11.56 -3.93 0.16
N ASP A 126 12.61 -4.24 -0.59
CA ASP A 126 12.54 -5.35 -1.52
C ASP A 126 12.74 -6.68 -0.79
N VAL A 127 12.38 -7.78 -1.44
CA VAL A 127 12.40 -9.12 -0.81
C VAL A 127 13.78 -9.51 -0.28
N SER A 128 14.87 -9.14 -0.96
CA SER A 128 16.23 -9.44 -0.48
C SER A 128 16.51 -8.84 0.88
N GLU A 129 16.14 -7.57 1.10
CA GLU A 129 16.33 -6.90 2.40
C GLU A 129 15.41 -7.51 3.48
N LEU A 130 14.18 -7.89 3.12
CA LEU A 130 13.28 -8.56 4.05
C LEU A 130 13.80 -9.94 4.46
N GLN A 131 14.41 -10.69 3.54
CA GLN A 131 15.00 -12.01 3.83
C GLN A 131 16.18 -11.92 4.81
N GLU A 132 16.97 -10.83 4.73
CA GLU A 132 18.06 -10.57 5.67
C GLU A 132 17.53 -10.23 7.07
N LEU A 133 16.48 -9.41 7.15
CA LEU A 133 15.89 -8.97 8.43
C LEU A 133 14.98 -10.02 9.09
N TYR A 134 14.29 -10.82 8.27
CA TYR A 134 13.31 -11.82 8.70
C TYR A 134 13.53 -13.13 7.92
N PRO A 135 14.61 -13.86 8.22
CA PRO A 135 14.88 -15.15 7.59
C PRO A 135 13.83 -16.18 8.01
N ILE A 136 13.54 -17.11 7.09
CA ILE A 136 12.52 -18.14 7.31
C ILE A 136 13.16 -19.39 7.93
N GLY A 137 12.47 -19.98 8.91
CA GLY A 137 12.87 -21.28 9.49
C GLY A 137 13.83 -21.16 10.66
N LEU A 138 13.87 -19.99 11.31
CA LEU A 138 14.50 -19.85 12.62
C LEU A 138 13.68 -20.56 13.70
N ASP A 139 14.36 -20.97 14.76
CA ASP A 139 13.71 -21.44 15.97
C ASP A 139 12.97 -20.28 16.67
N PRO A 140 11.88 -20.54 17.41
CA PRO A 140 11.08 -19.47 18.03
C PRO A 140 11.85 -18.52 18.95
N GLU A 141 12.94 -18.98 19.55
CA GLU A 141 13.78 -18.18 20.46
C GLU A 141 14.65 -17.16 19.70
N ASP A 142 14.97 -17.45 18.43
CA ASP A 142 15.80 -16.62 17.56
C ASP A 142 14.98 -15.84 16.52
N ASP A 143 13.69 -16.17 16.34
CA ASP A 143 12.84 -15.56 15.33
C ASP A 143 12.34 -14.16 15.78
N PRO A 144 12.80 -13.06 15.13
CA PRO A 144 12.47 -11.70 15.54
C PRO A 144 10.97 -11.37 15.42
N LEU A 145 10.19 -12.22 14.75
CA LEU A 145 8.74 -12.05 14.62
C LEU A 145 8.01 -12.20 15.95
N PHE A 146 8.51 -13.02 16.88
CA PHE A 146 7.89 -13.19 18.19
C PHE A 146 7.99 -11.92 19.04
N ASP A 147 9.12 -11.24 18.99
CA ASP A 147 9.28 -9.95 19.66
C ASP A 147 8.55 -8.83 18.93
N LEU A 148 8.53 -8.86 17.59
CA LEU A 148 7.80 -7.91 16.78
C LEU A 148 6.28 -7.89 17.10
N VAL A 149 5.65 -9.05 17.29
CA VAL A 149 4.22 -9.11 17.63
C VAL A 149 3.95 -8.55 19.04
N LYS A 150 4.86 -8.76 20.00
CA LYS A 150 4.75 -8.22 21.37
C LYS A 150 4.85 -6.69 21.44
N GLU A 151 5.28 -6.03 20.36
CA GLU A 151 5.32 -4.57 20.27
C GLU A 151 3.93 -3.94 20.18
N LEU A 152 2.90 -4.69 19.82
CA LEU A 152 1.52 -4.24 19.84
C LEU A 152 0.84 -4.63 21.15
N ASP A 153 0.34 -3.63 21.89
CA ASP A 153 -0.46 -3.91 23.07
C ASP A 153 -1.90 -4.29 22.71
N GLU A 154 -2.56 -5.01 23.63
CA GLU A 154 -3.93 -5.51 23.43
C GLU A 154 -4.92 -4.37 23.16
N LYS A 155 -4.73 -3.20 23.77
CA LYS A 155 -5.59 -2.02 23.55
C LYS A 155 -5.55 -1.59 22.09
N THR A 156 -4.36 -1.54 21.50
CA THR A 156 -4.15 -1.16 20.09
C THR A 156 -4.72 -2.22 19.15
N VAL A 157 -4.45 -3.51 19.41
CA VAL A 157 -5.00 -4.63 18.62
C VAL A 157 -6.53 -4.62 18.64
N ARG A 158 -7.14 -4.46 19.83
CA ARG A 158 -8.60 -4.31 19.99
C ARG A 158 -9.12 -3.09 19.22
N GLY A 159 -8.44 -1.96 19.31
CA GLY A 159 -8.83 -0.74 18.61
C GLY A 159 -8.82 -0.91 17.09
N LEU A 160 -7.82 -1.60 16.54
CA LEU A 160 -7.73 -1.94 15.12
C LEU A 160 -8.84 -2.92 14.70
N TRP A 161 -9.11 -3.95 15.52
CA TRP A 161 -10.24 -4.86 15.28
C TRP A 161 -11.57 -4.11 15.28
N GLN A 162 -11.81 -3.26 16.28
CA GLN A 162 -13.03 -2.45 16.38
C GLN A 162 -13.18 -1.53 15.17
N TRP A 163 -12.09 -0.93 14.69
CA TRP A 163 -12.11 -0.10 13.48
C TRP A 163 -12.54 -0.90 12.25
N LEU A 164 -11.93 -2.07 12.02
CA LEU A 164 -12.32 -2.98 10.95
C LEU A 164 -13.77 -3.44 11.08
N TYR A 165 -14.19 -3.86 12.27
CA TYR A 165 -15.54 -4.38 12.52
C TYR A 165 -16.65 -3.33 12.37
N THR A 166 -16.42 -2.12 12.88
CA THR A 166 -17.49 -1.12 12.99
C THR A 166 -17.52 -0.09 11.86
N LEU A 167 -16.37 0.27 11.28
CA LEU A 167 -16.30 1.40 10.33
C LEU A 167 -15.86 1.02 8.92
N SER A 168 -15.21 -0.13 8.69
CA SER A 168 -14.70 -0.46 7.35
C SER A 168 -15.80 -0.46 6.28
N ALA A 169 -16.99 -0.97 6.61
CA ALA A 169 -18.12 -1.01 5.70
C ALA A 169 -18.67 0.40 5.36
N SER A 170 -18.71 1.32 6.34
CA SER A 170 -19.14 2.69 6.08
C SER A 170 -18.10 3.46 5.27
N HIS A 171 -16.81 3.26 5.55
CA HIS A 171 -15.71 3.86 4.79
C HIS A 171 -15.69 3.41 3.33
N VAL A 172 -15.90 2.11 3.06
CA VAL A 172 -16.02 1.57 1.70
C VAL A 172 -17.17 2.24 0.95
N ARG A 173 -18.36 2.31 1.54
CA ARG A 173 -19.54 2.94 0.93
C ARG A 173 -19.36 4.44 0.70
N GLU A 174 -18.81 5.16 1.69
CA GLU A 174 -18.65 6.62 1.60
C GLU A 174 -17.65 7.02 0.50
N LEU A 175 -16.69 6.15 0.19
CA LEU A 175 -15.76 6.34 -0.91
C LEU A 175 -16.28 5.82 -2.26
N GLY A 176 -17.44 5.17 -2.30
CA GLY A 176 -17.97 4.50 -3.51
C GLY A 176 -17.06 3.36 -3.97
N LEU A 177 -16.38 2.69 -3.03
CA LEU A 177 -15.46 1.59 -3.34
C LEU A 177 -16.21 0.28 -3.63
N ASP A 178 -17.41 0.13 -3.07
CA ASP A 178 -18.34 -0.94 -3.41
C ASP A 178 -18.79 -0.89 -4.88
N ASP A 179 -18.97 0.30 -5.44
CA ASP A 179 -19.30 0.50 -6.88
C ASP A 179 -18.21 -0.03 -7.82
N VAL A 180 -16.95 -0.12 -7.35
CA VAL A 180 -15.82 -0.66 -8.12
C VAL A 180 -15.44 -2.09 -7.69
N GLY A 181 -16.33 -2.77 -6.97
CA GLY A 181 -16.23 -4.20 -6.67
C GLY A 181 -15.51 -4.56 -5.36
N VAL A 182 -15.26 -3.60 -4.47
CA VAL A 182 -14.74 -3.90 -3.13
C VAL A 182 -15.83 -4.63 -2.33
N LYS A 183 -15.46 -5.78 -1.74
CA LYS A 183 -16.35 -6.65 -0.97
C LYS A 183 -15.87 -6.69 0.47
N MET A 184 -16.82 -6.73 1.40
CA MET A 184 -16.52 -6.82 2.82
C MET A 184 -16.14 -8.26 3.21
N PRO A 185 -15.07 -8.46 4.00
CA PRO A 185 -14.77 -9.76 4.60
C PRO A 185 -15.82 -10.13 5.65
N THR A 186 -15.91 -11.43 5.93
CA THR A 186 -16.42 -11.91 7.20
C THR A 186 -15.35 -11.72 8.26
N ILE A 187 -15.61 -10.82 9.20
CA ILE A 187 -14.66 -10.44 10.26
C ILE A 187 -14.87 -11.39 11.45
N PRO A 188 -13.82 -12.01 12.01
CA PRO A 188 -13.95 -12.91 13.16
C PRO A 188 -14.43 -12.15 14.41
N PRO A 189 -15.15 -12.83 15.35
CA PRO A 189 -15.49 -12.25 16.64
C PRO A 189 -14.26 -11.73 17.39
N GLU A 190 -14.43 -10.68 18.21
CA GLU A 190 -13.31 -9.99 18.89
C GLU A 190 -12.38 -10.96 19.64
N ALA A 191 -12.94 -11.83 20.49
CA ALA A 191 -12.15 -12.76 21.30
C ALA A 191 -11.30 -13.72 20.43
N GLU A 192 -11.86 -14.19 19.31
CA GLU A 192 -11.14 -15.05 18.37
C GLU A 192 -10.04 -14.27 17.63
N ALA A 193 -10.34 -13.05 17.20
CA ALA A 193 -9.39 -12.19 16.50
C ALA A 193 -8.17 -11.84 17.37
N LEU A 194 -8.41 -11.48 18.63
CA LEU A 194 -7.38 -11.15 19.61
C LEU A 194 -6.53 -12.37 19.97
N SER A 195 -7.14 -13.53 20.24
CA SER A 195 -6.39 -14.77 20.51
C SER A 195 -5.58 -15.22 19.30
N LYS A 196 -6.14 -15.15 18.08
CA LYS A 196 -5.37 -15.45 16.87
C LYS A 196 -4.14 -14.56 16.71
N PHE A 197 -4.28 -13.27 17.00
CA PHE A 197 -3.17 -12.35 16.94
C PHE A 197 -2.11 -12.66 18.02
N SER A 198 -2.51 -12.84 19.28
CA SER A 198 -1.57 -13.10 20.38
C SER A 198 -0.86 -14.45 20.26
N ASP A 199 -1.59 -15.49 19.89
CA ASP A 199 -1.12 -16.87 19.98
C ASP A 199 -0.42 -17.32 18.68
N TYR A 200 -0.86 -16.77 17.54
CA TYR A 200 -0.43 -17.22 16.21
C TYR A 200 0.07 -16.09 15.29
N GLY A 201 0.17 -14.84 15.79
CA GLY A 201 0.55 -13.69 14.96
C GLY A 201 1.92 -13.85 14.30
N ALA A 202 2.93 -14.29 15.05
CA ALA A 202 4.29 -14.48 14.53
C ALA A 202 4.34 -15.56 13.45
N GLN A 203 3.67 -16.68 13.69
CA GLN A 203 3.57 -17.80 12.75
C GLN A 203 2.78 -17.39 11.50
N SER A 204 1.74 -16.55 11.65
CA SER A 204 0.98 -16.00 10.53
C SER A 204 1.86 -15.11 9.64
N ILE A 205 2.64 -14.20 10.26
CA ILE A 205 3.61 -13.37 9.54
C ILE A 205 4.64 -14.26 8.83
N GLN A 206 5.22 -15.23 9.52
CA GLN A 206 6.24 -16.14 8.96
C GLN A 206 5.70 -16.91 7.74
N ARG A 207 4.47 -17.44 7.84
CA ARG A 207 3.78 -18.11 6.74
C ARG A 207 3.60 -17.18 5.54
N ARG A 208 3.22 -15.93 5.77
CA ARG A 208 3.01 -14.91 4.72
C ARG A 208 4.32 -14.51 4.06
N LEU A 209 5.36 -14.20 4.83
CA LEU A 209 6.69 -13.90 4.30
C LEU A 209 7.25 -15.06 3.46
N ARG A 210 7.13 -16.31 3.93
CA ARG A 210 7.52 -17.50 3.15
C ARG A 210 6.81 -17.55 1.80
N ARG A 211 5.51 -17.24 1.75
CA ARG A 211 4.75 -17.19 0.50
C ARG A 211 5.15 -16.00 -0.37
N CYS A 212 5.37 -14.82 0.19
CA CYS A 212 5.88 -13.64 -0.52
C CYS A 212 7.24 -13.92 -1.19
N TYR A 213 8.18 -14.53 -0.46
CA TYR A 213 9.51 -14.83 -0.98
C TYR A 213 9.45 -15.85 -2.13
N ARG A 214 8.60 -16.87 -2.02
CA ARG A 214 8.36 -17.80 -3.13
C ARG A 214 7.71 -17.12 -4.32
N LEU A 215 6.67 -16.32 -4.10
CA LEU A 215 5.97 -15.59 -5.16
C LEU A 215 6.94 -14.73 -5.99
N VAL A 216 7.79 -13.93 -5.34
CA VAL A 216 8.74 -13.05 -6.04
C VAL A 216 9.80 -13.85 -6.80
N ARG A 217 10.33 -14.93 -6.21
CA ARG A 217 11.26 -15.83 -6.89
C ARG A 217 10.61 -16.48 -8.12
N ASP A 218 9.39 -16.98 -7.98
CA ASP A 218 8.69 -17.71 -9.05
C ASP A 218 8.25 -16.73 -10.18
N MET A 219 7.95 -15.47 -9.85
CA MET A 219 7.72 -14.42 -10.84
C MET A 219 8.97 -14.09 -11.67
N ALA A 220 10.15 -14.13 -11.05
CA ALA A 220 11.43 -13.91 -11.75
C ALA A 220 11.79 -15.09 -12.68
N ALA A 221 11.30 -16.29 -12.39
CA ALA A 221 11.60 -17.51 -13.15
C ALA A 221 10.54 -17.89 -14.20
N SER A 222 9.29 -17.43 -14.06
CA SER A 222 8.17 -17.80 -14.96
C SER A 222 8.05 -16.85 -16.16
N ASP A 223 7.16 -17.16 -17.11
CA ASP A 223 6.72 -16.25 -18.18
C ASP A 223 5.27 -15.76 -18.00
N GLN A 224 4.74 -15.78 -16.77
CA GLN A 224 3.37 -15.36 -16.48
C GLN A 224 3.23 -13.83 -16.47
N SER A 225 3.19 -13.23 -17.65
CA SER A 225 3.16 -11.78 -17.85
C SER A 225 1.94 -11.09 -17.19
N GLY A 226 0.77 -11.74 -17.19
CA GLY A 226 -0.44 -11.17 -16.56
C GLY A 226 -0.36 -11.09 -15.03
N LEU A 227 0.13 -12.15 -14.38
CA LEU A 227 0.34 -12.19 -12.93
C LEU A 227 1.34 -11.13 -12.48
N ARG A 228 2.48 -11.05 -13.19
CA ARG A 228 3.51 -10.02 -12.95
C ARG A 228 2.94 -8.61 -13.05
N LEU A 229 2.12 -8.34 -14.06
CA LEU A 229 1.56 -7.01 -14.26
C LEU A 229 0.59 -6.63 -13.14
N CYS A 230 -0.24 -7.57 -12.67
CA CYS A 230 -1.16 -7.33 -11.56
C CYS A 230 -0.42 -7.04 -10.25
N THR A 231 0.59 -7.84 -9.90
CA THR A 231 1.37 -7.64 -8.66
C THR A 231 2.22 -6.36 -8.71
N LEU A 232 2.80 -6.04 -9.88
CA LEU A 232 3.50 -4.78 -10.12
C LEU A 232 2.57 -3.58 -9.93
N LEU A 233 1.36 -3.63 -10.47
CA LEU A 233 0.38 -2.54 -10.33
C LEU A 233 -0.15 -2.44 -8.90
N LEU A 234 -0.37 -3.55 -8.22
CA LEU A 234 -0.82 -3.55 -6.83
C LEU A 234 0.21 -2.85 -5.93
N ARG A 235 1.50 -3.23 -6.02
CA ARG A 235 2.58 -2.56 -5.30
C ARG A 235 2.75 -1.11 -5.77
N GLY A 236 2.79 -0.87 -7.07
CA GLY A 236 3.02 0.46 -7.65
C GLY A 236 1.94 1.47 -7.26
N TYR A 237 0.66 1.07 -7.29
CA TYR A 237 -0.45 1.92 -6.87
C TYR A 237 -0.55 2.06 -5.36
N LEU A 238 -0.18 1.05 -4.56
CA LEU A 238 -0.05 1.20 -3.12
C LEU A 238 0.99 2.26 -2.79
N VAL A 239 2.20 2.13 -3.35
CA VAL A 239 3.31 3.07 -3.15
C VAL A 239 2.95 4.46 -3.63
N GLN A 240 2.35 4.60 -4.81
CA GLN A 240 1.87 5.90 -5.31
C GLN A 240 0.83 6.52 -4.37
N SER A 241 -0.10 5.71 -3.85
CA SER A 241 -1.15 6.18 -2.95
C SER A 241 -0.57 6.61 -1.59
N ASP A 242 0.39 5.86 -1.03
CA ASP A 242 1.07 6.22 0.23
C ASP A 242 1.89 7.50 0.09
N TYR A 243 2.69 7.64 -0.98
CA TYR A 243 3.45 8.87 -1.22
C TYR A 243 2.55 10.09 -1.40
N THR A 244 1.47 9.95 -2.17
CA THR A 244 0.56 11.08 -2.43
C THR A 244 -0.34 11.40 -1.24
N ALA A 245 -0.69 10.41 -0.41
CA ALA A 245 -1.34 10.63 0.89
C ALA A 245 -0.41 11.39 1.85
N SER A 246 0.84 10.95 1.96
CA SER A 246 1.88 11.57 2.79
C SER A 246 2.16 13.02 2.36
N ALA A 247 2.21 13.27 1.04
CA ALA A 247 2.40 14.61 0.49
C ALA A 247 1.12 15.48 0.52
N ARG A 248 0.01 14.97 1.10
CA ARG A 248 -1.29 15.65 1.21
C ARG A 248 -1.79 16.18 -0.13
N VAL A 249 -1.51 15.46 -1.21
CA VAL A 249 -1.95 15.82 -2.56
C VAL A 249 -3.48 15.89 -2.57
N GLU A 250 -4.07 16.78 -3.37
CA GLU A 250 -5.51 16.82 -3.54
C GLU A 250 -6.02 15.66 -4.41
N ALA A 251 -7.31 15.68 -4.78
CA ALA A 251 -7.88 14.67 -5.66
C ALA A 251 -7.15 14.62 -7.01
N PHE A 252 -6.82 13.41 -7.48
CA PHE A 252 -6.21 13.28 -8.81
C PHE A 252 -7.18 13.78 -9.88
N ARG A 253 -6.68 14.68 -10.72
CA ARG A 253 -7.43 15.22 -11.85
C ARG A 253 -7.14 14.38 -13.10
N PRO A 254 -8.10 14.23 -14.03
CA PRO A 254 -7.82 13.63 -15.31
C PRO A 254 -6.67 14.37 -16.00
N PRO A 255 -5.64 13.67 -16.49
CA PRO A 255 -4.57 14.34 -17.22
C PRO A 255 -5.13 14.90 -18.53
N ASN A 256 -4.70 16.11 -18.89
CA ASN A 256 -4.95 16.63 -20.22
C ASN A 256 -3.86 16.12 -21.16
N LEU A 257 -4.18 15.07 -21.92
CA LEU A 257 -3.25 14.41 -22.85
C LEU A 257 -3.30 15.00 -24.27
N GLN A 258 -3.98 16.14 -24.47
CA GLN A 258 -3.97 16.83 -25.76
C GLN A 258 -2.59 17.41 -26.02
N SER A 259 -2.02 17.12 -27.19
CA SER A 259 -0.67 17.55 -27.56
C SER A 259 -0.48 19.06 -27.39
N GLU A 260 -1.44 19.87 -27.83
CA GLU A 260 -1.39 21.33 -27.73
C GLU A 260 -1.39 21.81 -26.28
N ALA A 261 -2.12 21.12 -25.40
CA ALA A 261 -2.16 21.45 -23.98
C ALA A 261 -0.82 21.13 -23.30
N ILE A 262 -0.22 19.98 -23.63
CA ILE A 262 1.10 19.57 -23.15
C ILE A 262 2.15 20.58 -23.61
N LEU A 263 2.20 20.88 -24.91
CA LEU A 263 3.15 21.83 -25.50
C LEU A 263 3.05 23.21 -24.85
N ARG A 264 1.82 23.72 -24.68
CA ARG A 264 1.58 25.03 -24.06
C ARG A 264 2.10 25.09 -22.62
N VAL A 265 1.81 24.07 -21.80
CA VAL A 265 2.28 24.02 -20.40
C VAL A 265 3.79 23.83 -20.32
N SER A 266 4.39 23.14 -21.29
CA SER A 266 5.85 22.99 -21.41
C SER A 266 6.56 24.21 -22.03
N GLY A 267 5.84 25.25 -22.45
CA GLY A 267 6.42 26.41 -23.13
C GLY A 267 7.04 26.09 -24.51
N LEU A 268 6.57 25.02 -25.15
CA LEU A 268 7.05 24.55 -26.44
C LEU A 268 6.09 24.97 -27.55
N ALA A 269 6.65 25.38 -28.69
CA ALA A 269 5.91 25.61 -29.91
C ALA A 269 6.03 24.37 -30.82
N SER A 270 4.94 24.00 -31.49
CA SER A 270 4.90 22.79 -32.34
C SER A 270 5.88 22.86 -33.52
N ASP A 271 6.23 24.05 -33.98
CA ASP A 271 7.22 24.31 -35.05
C ASP A 271 8.67 24.32 -34.55
N ARG A 272 8.90 24.14 -33.24
CA ARG A 272 10.22 24.13 -32.60
C ARG A 272 10.55 22.81 -31.92
N LEU A 273 9.83 21.75 -32.27
CA LEU A 273 10.08 20.43 -31.73
C LEU A 273 11.40 19.87 -32.29
N TYR A 274 12.14 19.16 -31.44
CA TYR A 274 13.26 18.36 -31.91
C TYR A 274 12.74 17.18 -32.72
N ALA A 275 13.53 16.69 -33.68
CA ALA A 275 13.15 15.55 -34.54
C ALA A 275 12.69 14.31 -33.75
N HIS A 276 13.26 14.06 -32.57
CA HIS A 276 12.84 12.95 -31.71
C HIS A 276 11.47 13.18 -31.05
N GLN A 277 11.10 14.43 -30.74
CA GLN A 277 9.78 14.80 -30.21
C GLN A 277 8.72 14.69 -31.30
N GLU A 278 9.01 15.12 -32.52
CA GLU A 278 8.12 14.94 -33.68
C GLU A 278 7.87 13.46 -33.97
N LYS A 279 8.94 12.65 -33.96
CA LYS A 279 8.85 11.21 -34.16
C LYS A 279 8.05 10.51 -33.06
N ALA A 280 8.21 10.95 -31.81
CA ALA A 280 7.39 10.47 -30.70
C ALA A 280 5.91 10.83 -30.89
N ALA A 281 5.61 12.07 -31.30
CA ALA A 281 4.24 12.55 -31.53
C ALA A 281 3.53 11.80 -32.68
N GLN A 282 4.28 11.29 -33.66
CA GLN A 282 3.74 10.50 -34.77
C GLN A 282 3.60 8.99 -34.45
N THR A 283 4.10 8.54 -33.29
CA THR A 283 4.05 7.13 -32.93
C THR A 283 2.67 6.78 -32.38
N SER A 284 2.00 5.81 -33.00
CA SER A 284 0.81 5.19 -32.43
C SER A 284 1.22 4.06 -31.49
N GLY A 285 0.86 4.15 -30.20
CA GLY A 285 1.19 3.16 -29.18
C GLY A 285 2.38 3.53 -28.31
N ALA A 286 3.14 2.53 -27.86
CA ALA A 286 4.28 2.72 -26.97
C ALA A 286 5.57 2.97 -27.77
N ALA A 287 6.33 3.99 -27.37
CA ALA A 287 7.63 4.31 -27.95
C ALA A 287 8.72 4.28 -26.86
N LEU A 288 9.85 3.65 -27.15
CA LEU A 288 11.07 3.80 -26.35
C LEU A 288 11.88 4.95 -26.94
N LEU A 289 11.95 6.06 -26.21
CA LEU A 289 12.72 7.23 -26.62
C LEU A 289 14.16 7.09 -26.13
N ILE A 290 15.12 7.09 -27.06
CA ILE A 290 16.54 7.20 -26.76
C ILE A 290 16.99 8.55 -27.31
N ALA A 291 17.19 9.53 -26.43
CA ALA A 291 17.65 10.86 -26.79
C ALA A 291 18.85 11.24 -25.89
N PRO A 292 19.93 11.82 -26.44
CA PRO A 292 21.04 12.30 -25.63
C PRO A 292 20.55 13.45 -24.75
N THR A 293 20.65 13.30 -23.43
CA THR A 293 20.35 14.39 -22.49
C THR A 293 21.51 15.39 -22.55
N GLY A 294 21.27 16.59 -23.09
CA GLY A 294 22.27 17.63 -23.37
C GLY A 294 22.97 18.28 -22.18
N SER A 295 23.11 17.59 -21.06
CA SER A 295 23.95 17.99 -19.93
C SER A 295 24.44 16.72 -19.26
N GLY A 296 25.76 16.49 -19.29
CA GLY A 296 26.43 15.29 -18.75
C GLY A 296 26.18 15.06 -17.26
N LYS A 297 24.99 14.55 -16.94
CA LYS A 297 24.61 14.02 -15.63
C LYS A 297 24.20 12.57 -15.82
N THR A 298 25.19 11.76 -16.18
CA THR A 298 25.20 10.30 -15.97
C THR A 298 26.65 9.85 -16.24
N GLU A 299 27.37 9.69 -15.13
CA GLU A 299 28.73 9.15 -14.90
C GLU A 299 29.71 10.15 -14.28
N SER A 300 29.77 10.06 -12.94
CA SER A 300 30.92 10.33 -12.08
C SER A 300 30.79 9.41 -10.88
#